data_AF-D8QT28-F1
#
_entry.id   AF-D8QT28-F1
#
_cell.length_a   1.000
_cell.length_b   1.000
_cell.length_c   1.000
_cell.angle_alpha   90.00
_cell.angle_beta   90.00
_cell.angle_gamma   90.00
#
_symmetry.space_group_name_H-M   'P 1'
#
loop_
_entity.id
_entity.type
_entity.pdbx_description
1 polymer ?
#
loop_
_entity_poly.entity_id
_entity_poly.type
_entity_poly.pdbx_seq_one_letter_code
_entity_poly.pdbx_strand_id
1 'polypeptide(L)' 'QWRTGPLGPKTLCNACGVRFKSGRLFPEYRPAASPSFVPQKHSNSHKKVLEMRRQ' A
#
# COMPACT_ATOMS: atom_id res chain seq x y z
N GLN A 1 -4.61 17.32 -4.10
CA GLN A 1 -5.41 16.08 -3.90
C GLN A 1 -4.52 15.01 -3.27
N TRP A 2 -4.90 14.41 -2.13
CA TRP A 2 -4.01 13.54 -1.32
C TRP A 2 -4.10 12.04 -1.66
N ARG A 3 -5.11 11.64 -2.44
CA ARG A 3 -5.31 10.26 -2.90
C ARG A 3 -4.37 9.91 -4.05
N THR A 4 -3.09 10.23 -3.97
CA THR A 4 -2.11 9.84 -4.99
C THR A 4 -1.44 8.55 -4.51
N GLY A 5 -1.52 7.51 -5.31
CA GLY A 5 -0.78 6.27 -5.09
C GLY A 5 0.21 6.01 -6.23
N PRO A 6 1.00 4.93 -6.14
CA PRO A 6 1.98 4.58 -7.16
C PRO A 6 1.36 4.29 -8.54
N LEU A 7 0.06 3.97 -8.58
CA LEU A 7 -0.70 3.71 -9.81
C LEU A 7 -1.64 4.87 -10.18
N GLY A 8 -1.41 6.06 -9.63
CA GLY A 8 -2.21 7.25 -9.91
C GLY A 8 -3.27 7.57 -8.84
N PRO A 9 -4.15 8.54 -9.12
CA PRO A 9 -5.13 9.01 -8.15
C PRO A 9 -6.17 7.94 -7.79
N LYS A 10 -6.69 7.98 -6.55
CA LYS A 10 -7.73 7.07 -6.01
C LYS A 10 -7.34 5.59 -5.88
N THR A 11 -6.07 5.25 -6.10
CA THR A 11 -5.59 3.86 -5.94
C THR A 11 -5.29 3.47 -4.49
N LEU A 12 -5.24 4.46 -3.60
CA LEU A 12 -5.06 4.29 -2.16
C LEU A 12 -6.18 4.99 -1.38
N CYS A 13 -6.52 4.44 -0.20
CA CYS A 13 -7.33 5.17 0.76
C CYS A 13 -6.59 6.42 1.28
N ASN A 14 -7.30 7.37 1.90
CA ASN A 14 -6.68 8.62 2.37
C ASN A 14 -5.47 8.38 3.28
N ALA A 15 -5.58 7.45 4.24
CA ALA A 15 -4.50 7.13 5.16
C ALA A 15 -3.28 6.52 4.45
N CYS A 16 -3.48 5.66 3.46
CA CYS A 16 -2.38 5.08 2.68
C CYS A 16 -1.79 6.09 1.70
N GLY A 17 -2.58 6.99 1.12
CA GLY A 17 -2.10 8.09 0.27
C GLY A 17 -1.19 9.07 1.01
N VAL A 18 -1.54 9.43 2.26
CA VAL A 18 -0.67 10.26 3.13
C VAL A 18 0.64 9.54 3.47
N ARG A 19 0.59 8.22 3.73
CA ARG A 19 1.79 7.39 3.94
C ARG A 19 2.65 7.31 2.68
N PHE A 20 2.05 7.13 1.51
CA PHE A 20 2.76 7.09 0.24
C PHE A 20 3.48 8.40 -0.04
N LYS A 21 2.79 9.53 0.12
CA LYS A 21 3.38 10.87 -0.06
C LYS A 21 4.54 11.15 0.90
N SER A 22 4.51 10.58 2.11
CA SER A 22 5.58 10.73 3.11
C SER A 22 6.67 9.65 3.00
N GLY A 23 6.62 8.75 2.01
CA GLY A 23 7.59 7.66 1.84
C GLY A 23 7.48 6.55 2.89
N ARG A 24 6.39 6.52 3.69
CA ARG A 24 6.16 5.54 4.77
C ARG A 24 5.27 4.38 4.36
N LEU A 25 4.91 4.31 3.08
CA LEU A 25 4.20 3.15 2.53
C LEU A 25 5.23 2.14 2.02
N PHE A 26 5.20 0.95 2.62
CA PHE A 26 6.09 -0.14 2.28
C PHE A 26 5.77 -0.76 0.92
N PRO A 27 6.77 -1.29 0.19
CA PRO A 27 6.57 -1.92 -1.11
C PRO A 27 5.72 -3.20 -1.05
N GLU A 28 5.69 -3.89 0.10
CA GLU A 28 4.83 -5.05 0.33
C GLU A 28 3.36 -4.63 0.51
N TYR A 29 3.08 -3.33 0.72
CA TYR A 29 1.71 -2.85 0.67
C TYR A 29 1.26 -2.72 -0.78
N ARG A 30 0.17 -3.43 -1.13
CA ARG A 30 -0.46 -3.28 -2.44
C ARG A 30 -1.98 -3.46 -2.33
N PRO A 31 -2.77 -2.57 -2.95
CA PRO A 31 -4.23 -2.76 -3.01
C PRO A 31 -4.59 -4.10 -3.65
N ALA A 32 -5.61 -4.78 -3.14
CA ALA A 32 -6.05 -6.07 -3.70
C ALA A 32 -6.54 -5.97 -5.15
N ALA A 33 -7.06 -4.81 -5.55
CA ALA A 33 -7.48 -4.53 -6.93
C ALA A 33 -6.32 -4.14 -7.86
N SER A 34 -5.08 -4.08 -7.35
CA SER A 34 -3.91 -3.78 -8.19
C SER A 34 -3.63 -4.95 -9.14
N PRO A 35 -3.40 -4.72 -10.44
CA PRO A 35 -3.12 -5.79 -11.41
C PRO A 35 -1.84 -6.57 -11.10
N SER A 36 -0.97 -6.00 -10.28
CA SER A 36 0.31 -6.56 -9.84
C SER A 36 0.29 -7.03 -8.37
N PHE A 37 -0.91 -7.21 -7.79
CA PHE A 37 -1.08 -7.80 -6.48
C PHE A 37 -0.71 -9.28 -6.50
N VAL A 38 0.12 -9.71 -5.54
CA VAL A 38 0.59 -11.09 -5.43
C VAL A 38 0.37 -11.48 -3.96
N PRO A 39 -0.57 -12.37 -3.63
CA PRO A 39 -0.96 -12.68 -2.25
C PRO A 39 0.20 -13.13 -1.35
N GLN A 40 1.21 -13.78 -1.93
CA GLN A 40 2.40 -14.26 -1.20
C GLN A 40 3.41 -13.15 -0.88
N LYS A 41 3.43 -12.05 -1.66
CA LYS A 41 4.41 -10.96 -1.54
C LYS A 41 3.80 -9.66 -1.03
N HIS A 42 2.50 -9.50 -1.20
CA HIS A 42 1.81 -8.24 -0.97
C HIS A 42 0.62 -8.41 -0.02
N SER A 43 0.32 -7.35 0.73
CA SER A 43 -0.90 -7.25 1.52
C SER A 43 -1.60 -5.92 1.29
N ASN A 44 -2.94 -5.95 1.33
CA ASN A 44 -3.78 -4.75 1.27
C ASN A 44 -3.94 -4.07 2.64
N SER A 45 -3.38 -4.67 3.71
CA SER A 45 -3.44 -4.19 5.08
C SER A 45 -2.07 -3.74 5.56
N HIS A 46 -1.97 -2.48 5.96
CA HIS A 46 -0.72 -1.92 6.49
C HIS A 46 -0.24 -2.66 7.75
N LYS A 47 -1.17 -3.08 8.62
CA LYS A 47 -0.84 -3.86 9.83
C LYS A 47 -0.19 -5.19 9.46
N LYS A 48 -0.73 -5.87 8.45
CA LYS A 48 -0.20 -7.16 7.99
C LYS A 48 1.19 -7.00 7.38
N VAL A 49 1.45 -5.92 6.64
CA VAL A 49 2.78 -5.60 6.12
C VAL A 49 3.79 -5.37 7.25
N LEU A 50 3.39 -4.68 8.32
CA LEU A 50 4.25 -4.50 9.50
C LEU A 50 4.55 -5.84 10.19
N GLU A 51 3.56 -6.74 10.27
CA GLU A 51 3.75 -8.10 10.81
C GLU A 51 4.70 -8.92 9.93
N MET A 52 4.56 -8.88 8.60
CA MET A 52 5.44 -9.57 7.64
C MET A 52 6.91 -9.16 7.76
N ARG A 53 7.19 -7.91 8.17
CA ARG A 53 8.56 -7.41 8.39
C ARG A 53 9.12 -7.66 9.79
N ARG A 54 8.28 -8.08 10.73
CA ARG A 54 8.68 -8.43 12.10
C ARG A 54 9.03 -9.91 12.25
N GLN A 55 8.78 -10.71 11.21
CA GLN A 55 9.25 -12.08 11.06
C GLN A 55 10.64 -12.05 10.43
#